data_AF-A0A7C5JMG9-F1
#
_entry.id   AF-A0A7C5JMG9-F1
#
_cell.length_a   1.000
_cell.length_b   1.000
_cell.length_c   1.000
_cell.angle_alpha   90.00
_cell.angle_beta   90.00
_cell.angle_gamma   90.00
#
_symmetry.space_group_name_H-M   'P 1'
#
loop_
_entity.id
_entity.type
_entity.pdbx_description
1 polymer ?
#
loop_
_entity_poly.entity_id
_entity_poly.type
_entity_poly.pdbx_seq_one_letter_code
_entity_poly.pdbx_strand_id
1 'polypeptide(L)' 'YSKSEAMDTLHEFFDNALLANATLLKILHGKGNGILRNTVKQISSEYEAVEELWHPPIDQGGDGITFVKLK' A
#
# COMPACT_ATOMS: atom_id res chain seq x y z
N TYR A 1 -16.80 1.43 0.00
CA TYR A 1 -15.66 1.96 -0.75
C TYR A 1 -15.85 1.68 -2.23
N SER A 2 -16.18 2.71 -3.02
CA SER A 2 -16.03 2.62 -4.48
C SER A 2 -14.54 2.51 -4.82
N LYS A 3 -14.20 2.03 -6.02
CA LYS A 3 -12.79 1.93 -6.44
C LYS A 3 -12.07 3.29 -6.37
N SER A 4 -12.75 4.39 -6.68
CA SER A 4 -12.17 5.74 -6.63
C SER A 4 -11.86 6.17 -5.21
N GLU A 5 -12.78 5.95 -4.28
CA GLU A 5 -12.60 6.32 -2.87
C GLU A 5 -11.40 5.60 -2.24
N ALA A 6 -11.17 4.34 -2.61
CA ALA A 6 -10.00 3.59 -2.18
C ALA A 6 -8.68 4.13 -2.78
N MET A 7 -8.70 4.67 -4.00
CA MET A 7 -7.53 5.30 -4.61
C MET A 7 -7.21 6.62 -3.93
N ASP A 8 -8.22 7.48 -3.73
CA ASP A 8 -8.06 8.77 -3.08
C ASP A 8 -7.52 8.60 -1.65
N THR A 9 -8.06 7.62 -0.90
CA THR A 9 -7.58 7.28 0.45
C THR A 9 -6.12 6.80 0.44
N LEU A 10 -5.73 6.01 -0.56
CA LEU A 10 -4.35 5.54 -0.67
C LEU A 10 -3.40 6.68 -1.01
N HIS A 11 -3.76 7.59 -1.92
CA HIS A 11 -2.96 8.79 -2.19
C HIS A 11 -2.75 9.63 -0.93
N GLU A 12 -3.84 9.95 -0.23
CA GLU A 12 -3.76 10.72 1.01
C GLU A 12 -2.88 10.02 2.06
N PHE A 13 -2.95 8.69 2.15
CA PHE A 13 -2.13 7.91 3.07
C PHE A 13 -0.63 7.98 2.73
N PHE A 14 -0.26 7.90 1.45
CA PHE A 14 1.13 8.04 1.00
C PHE A 14 1.65 9.46 1.21
N ASP A 15 0.86 10.47 0.89
CA ASP A 15 1.25 11.87 1.06
C ASP A 15 1.51 12.19 2.54
N ASN A 16 0.61 11.75 3.43
CA ASN A 16 0.78 11.90 4.87
C ASN A 16 2.01 11.15 5.40
N ALA A 17 2.29 9.96 4.88
CA ALA A 17 3.48 9.20 5.23
C ALA A 17 4.79 9.92 4.87
N LEU A 18 4.85 10.49 3.67
CA LEU A 18 6.00 11.26 3.21
C LEU A 18 6.20 12.53 4.04
N LEU A 19 5.12 13.26 4.33
CA LEU A 19 5.17 14.43 5.22
C LEU A 19 5.63 14.08 6.64
N ALA A 20 5.28 12.88 7.12
CA ALA A 20 5.69 12.38 8.43
C ALA A 20 7.11 11.80 8.45
N ASN A 21 7.83 11.77 7.32
CA ASN A 21 9.11 11.07 7.14
C ASN A 21 9.01 9.60 7.60
N ALA A 22 7.89 8.93 7.31
CA ALA A 22 7.72 7.52 7.58
C ALA A 22 8.65 6.70 6.68
N THR A 23 9.25 5.65 7.24
CA THR A 23 10.16 4.74 6.51
C THR A 23 9.47 3.45 6.06
N LEU A 24 8.36 3.10 6.69
CA LEU A 24 7.64 1.85 6.44
C LEU A 24 6.13 2.04 6.56
N LEU A 25 5.42 1.63 5.52
CA LEU A 25 3.96 1.56 5.49
C LEU A 25 3.49 0.11 5.50
N LYS A 26 2.38 -0.11 6.21
CA LYS A 26 1.68 -1.39 6.26
C LYS A 26 0.24 -1.19 5.83
N ILE A 27 -0.11 -1.74 4.68
CA ILE A 27 -1.42 -1.56 4.06
C ILE A 27 -2.17 -2.89 4.12
N LEU A 28 -3.21 -2.95 4.95
CA LEU A 28 -4.15 -4.07 5.00
C LEU A 28 -5.29 -3.81 4.01
N HIS A 29 -5.27 -4.51 2.89
CA HIS A 29 -6.32 -4.40 1.86
C HIS A 29 -7.20 -5.66 1.76
N GLY A 30 -6.82 -6.74 2.48
CA GLY A 30 -7.51 -8.02 2.42
C GLY A 30 -7.19 -8.80 1.14
N LYS A 31 -7.56 -10.09 1.12
CA LYS A 31 -7.25 -11.00 0.00
C LYS A 31 -8.22 -10.79 -1.17
N GLY A 32 -9.53 -10.84 -0.89
CA GLY A 32 -10.60 -10.62 -1.87
C GLY A 32 -10.32 -11.32 -3.21
N ASN A 33 -10.60 -10.61 -4.31
CA ASN A 33 -10.19 -10.98 -5.67
C ASN A 33 -8.89 -10.26 -6.11
N GLY A 34 -8.16 -9.64 -5.18
CA GLY A 34 -6.91 -8.93 -5.47
C GLY A 34 -7.05 -7.55 -6.12
N ILE A 35 -8.26 -7.00 -6.31
CA ILE A 35 -8.42 -5.65 -6.89
C ILE A 35 -7.65 -4.61 -6.08
N LEU A 36 -7.86 -4.57 -4.76
CA LEU A 36 -7.20 -3.59 -3.90
C LEU A 36 -5.69 -3.79 -3.82
N ARG A 37 -5.23 -5.05 -3.82
CA ARG A 37 -3.80 -5.38 -3.92
C ARG A 37 -3.16 -4.75 -5.17
N ASN A 38 -3.83 -4.89 -6.31
CA ASN A 38 -3.35 -4.33 -7.57
C ASN A 38 -3.39 -2.79 -7.55
N THR A 39 -4.42 -2.20 -6.93
CA THR A 39 -4.50 -0.75 -6.73
C THR A 39 -3.34 -0.24 -5.86
N VAL A 40 -3.03 -0.90 -4.74
CA VAL A 40 -1.89 -0.53 -3.88
C VAL A 40 -0.60 -0.58 -4.67
N LYS A 41 -0.38 -1.64 -5.45
CA LYS A 41 0.81 -1.76 -6.29
C LYS A 41 0.89 -0.65 -7.35
N GLN A 42 -0.23 -0.31 -7.98
CA GLN A 42 -0.31 0.76 -8.96
C GLN A 42 0.07 2.10 -8.32
N ILE A 43 -0.62 2.49 -7.24
CA ILE A 43 -0.37 3.77 -6.56
C ILE A 43 1.05 3.84 -6.03
N SER A 44 1.57 2.77 -5.42
CA SER A 44 2.96 2.74 -4.93
C SER A 44 3.98 3.01 -6.05
N SER A 45 3.70 2.59 -7.28
CA SER A 45 4.59 2.83 -8.42
C SER A 45 4.60 4.29 -8.92
N GLU A 46 3.63 5.10 -8.49
CA GLU A 46 3.56 6.53 -8.83
C GLU A 46 4.48 7.39 -7.95
N TYR A 47 4.98 6.85 -6.83
CA TYR A 47 5.85 7.56 -5.89
C TYR A 47 7.31 7.10 -6.02
N GLU A 48 8.21 7.99 -6.46
CA GLU A 48 9.66 7.71 -6.54
C GLU A 48 10.32 7.41 -5.20
N ALA A 49 9.66 7.79 -4.10
CA ALA A 49 10.09 7.54 -2.73
C ALA A 49 9.96 6.07 -2.31
N VAL A 50 9.20 5.25 -3.06
CA VAL A 50 9.08 3.82 -2.77
C VAL A 50 10.37 3.09 -3.15
N GLU A 51 10.98 2.45 -2.16
CA GLU A 51 12.20 1.64 -2.31
C GLU A 51 11.85 0.18 -2.54
N GLU A 52 10.93 -0.38 -1.75
CA GLU A 52 10.62 -1.80 -1.76
C GLU A 52 9.14 -2.05 -1.44
N LEU A 53 8.58 -3.10 -2.04
CA LEU A 53 7.22 -3.55 -1.80
C LEU A 53 7.18 -5.07 -1.67
N TRP A 54 6.62 -5.59 -0.58
CA TRP A 54 6.50 -7.03 -0.35
C TRP A 54 5.26 -7.41 0.45
N HIS A 55 4.94 -8.71 0.45
CA HIS A 55 3.89 -9.29 1.28
C HIS A 55 4.54 -10.05 2.45
N PRO A 56 3.95 -10.01 3.65
CA PRO A 56 4.44 -10.85 4.74
C PRO A 56 4.14 -12.33 4.48
N PRO A 57 4.75 -13.24 5.27
CA PRO A 57 4.39 -14.65 5.29
C PRO A 57 2.89 -14.92 5.53
N ILE A 58 2.41 -16.10 5.13
CA ILE A 58 0.97 -16.42 5.11
C ILE A 58 0.31 -16.42 6.49
N ASP A 59 1.06 -16.80 7.53
CA ASP A 59 0.69 -16.76 8.95
C ASP A 59 0.60 -15.33 9.51
N GLN A 60 1.21 -14.36 8.82
CA GLN A 60 1.19 -12.94 9.17
C GLN A 60 0.27 -12.11 8.26
N GLY A 61 -0.62 -12.77 7.51
CA GLY A 61 -1.63 -12.13 6.65
C GLY A 61 -1.42 -12.36 5.15
N GLY A 62 -0.23 -12.79 4.73
CA GLY A 62 0.09 -13.11 3.34
C GLY A 62 -0.25 -11.98 2.38
N ASP A 63 -0.78 -12.35 1.21
CA ASP A 63 -1.20 -11.43 0.15
C ASP A 63 -2.35 -10.48 0.52
N GLY A 64 -2.88 -10.52 1.75
CA GLY A 64 -3.84 -9.54 2.23
C GLY A 64 -3.22 -8.25 2.76
N ILE A 65 -1.89 -8.25 2.92
CA ILE A 65 -1.11 -7.15 3.48
C ILE A 65 0.02 -6.82 2.52
N THR A 66 0.24 -5.53 2.28
CA THR A 66 1.39 -5.04 1.55
C THR A 66 2.22 -4.14 2.46
N PHE A 67 3.50 -4.44 2.58
CA PHE A 67 4.49 -3.55 3.16
C PHE A 67 5.14 -2.72 2.05
N VAL A 68 5.34 -1.44 2.32
CA VAL A 68 5.99 -0.49 1.41
C VAL A 68 7.08 0.24 2.19
N LYS A 69 8.33 0.05 1.79
CA LYS A 69 9.48 0.78 2.34
C LYS A 69 9.69 2.06 1.54
N LEU A 70 9.86 3.17 2.25
CA LEU A 70 10.14 4.49 1.69
C LEU A 70 11.61 4.86 1.92
N LYS A 71 12.16 5.67 1.02
CA LYS A 71 13.52 6.22 1.08
C LYS A 71 13.71 7.25 2.19
#